data_AF-A0A1T4L8V0-F1
#
_entry.id   AF-A0A1T4L8V0-F1
#
_cell.length_a   1.000
_cell.length_b   1.000
_cell.length_c   1.000
_cell.angle_alpha   90.00
_cell.angle_beta   90.00
_cell.angle_gamma   90.00
#
_symmetry.space_group_name_H-M   'P 1'
#
loop_
_entity.id
_entity.type
_entity.pdbx_description
1 polymer ?
#
loop_
_entity_poly.entity_id
_entity_poly.type
_entity_poly.pdbx_seq_one_letter_code
_entity_poly.pdbx_strand_id
1 'polypeptide(L)'
;MILEQEITAKRKRGLRKYLFCLLSIACSALFLLVNLQCTDHYNQFATGPSVQLYFSADTVRLDTLFSRLSSSTFGVMVYNRNPLAVKLQEIRLKGSPESGFRINVDGRSGSHFQNITLPGKDSIFIFLEATFPEGASNLPELQEDDIIFKLEQKEQKIHLEAYRQNIYQYSELLIQKDTTLTAERPIYIVDSLVVAEGATLTMESGTHILMGDKAHISVYGSLRALGTAEQRIMFEGLRRDNLIPKVNYRLIPGQWEYLLFATTSSNNLLHYTTLRNGRGGVKLYATPHQEGSSLSMKGTIITNMKGNALYAHYGTIEMENCECSNTLLSTLDFNGGKYVLNHCSIINLYPWDNRQGGALHYNVEDNASSSSLEISNTVVDGSYSVQRLAGKTPSGGELQFGDNLLRFIQIRNSYLRTPIDLWNIFHNCIEATLPLDKVYHNTGRDRKKNTYNFIYDYRPLPEAPFVEKAVGALATDLLGRSRASAPTIGAYEPAEAPKEE
;
A
#
# COMPACT_ATOMS: atom_id res chain seq x y z
N MET A 1 86.01 -36.71 -34.60
CA MET A 1 84.83 -35.90 -34.93
C MET A 1 83.59 -36.22 -34.07
N ILE A 2 83.29 -37.50 -33.75
CA ILE A 2 82.11 -37.86 -32.93
C ILE A 2 82.29 -37.51 -31.43
N LEU A 3 83.50 -37.63 -30.87
CA LEU A 3 83.76 -37.35 -29.45
C LEU A 3 83.62 -35.85 -29.08
N GLU A 4 83.98 -34.92 -29.97
CA GLU A 4 83.85 -33.47 -29.70
C GLU A 4 82.39 -32.99 -29.72
N GLN A 5 81.53 -33.59 -30.56
CA GLN A 5 80.11 -33.25 -30.60
C GLN A 5 79.38 -33.68 -29.32
N GLU A 6 79.78 -34.82 -28.73
CA GLU A 6 79.16 -35.35 -27.51
C GLU A 6 79.52 -34.53 -26.26
N ILE A 7 80.78 -34.07 -26.15
CA ILE A 7 81.24 -33.21 -25.05
C ILE A 7 80.55 -31.84 -25.13
N THR A 8 80.40 -31.28 -26.33
CA THR A 8 79.74 -29.99 -26.54
C THR A 8 78.23 -30.06 -26.24
N ALA A 9 77.58 -31.19 -26.57
CA ALA A 9 76.18 -31.43 -26.25
C ALA A 9 75.93 -31.61 -24.74
N LYS A 10 76.82 -32.32 -24.03
CA LYS A 10 76.76 -32.43 -22.55
C LYS A 10 76.96 -31.08 -21.86
N ARG A 11 77.91 -30.26 -22.33
CA ARG A 11 78.17 -28.91 -21.79
C ARG A 11 77.00 -27.95 -22.02
N LYS A 12 76.37 -27.98 -23.20
CA LYS A 12 75.15 -27.22 -23.50
C LYS A 12 73.93 -27.67 -22.68
N ARG A 13 73.78 -28.98 -22.42
CA ARG A 13 72.72 -29.50 -21.52
C ARG A 13 72.94 -29.08 -20.06
N GLY A 14 74.18 -29.10 -19.57
CA GLY A 14 74.53 -28.60 -18.25
C GLY A 14 74.21 -27.11 -18.10
N LEU A 15 74.66 -26.28 -19.05
CA LEU A 15 74.41 -24.84 -19.05
C LEU A 15 72.91 -24.50 -19.12
N ARG A 16 72.13 -25.23 -19.93
CA ARG A 16 70.66 -25.08 -19.98
C ARG A 16 69.99 -25.43 -18.66
N LYS A 17 70.46 -26.46 -17.94
CA LYS A 17 69.94 -26.80 -16.60
C LYS A 17 70.25 -25.71 -15.57
N TYR A 18 71.47 -25.16 -15.59
CA TYR A 18 71.83 -24.03 -14.73
C TYR A 18 71.01 -22.78 -15.03
N LEU A 19 70.79 -22.48 -16.31
CA LEU A 19 69.96 -21.34 -16.72
C LEU A 19 68.49 -21.52 -16.32
N PHE A 20 67.94 -22.73 -16.45
CA PHE A 20 66.59 -23.04 -15.99
C PHE A 20 66.44 -22.97 -14.46
N CYS A 21 67.44 -23.44 -13.71
CA CYS A 21 67.45 -23.29 -12.25
C CYS A 21 67.54 -21.81 -11.83
N LEU A 22 68.38 -21.01 -12.48
CA LEU A 22 68.48 -19.57 -12.21
C LEU A 22 67.19 -18.82 -12.55
N LEU A 23 66.54 -19.17 -13.67
CA LEU A 23 65.26 -18.58 -14.07
C LEU A 23 64.14 -18.98 -13.10
N SER A 24 64.13 -20.23 -12.63
CA SER A 24 63.21 -20.72 -11.60
C SER A 24 63.40 -19.97 -10.29
N ILE A 25 64.63 -19.80 -9.83
CA ILE A 25 64.93 -19.05 -8.59
C ILE A 25 64.54 -17.58 -8.74
N ALA A 26 64.79 -16.97 -9.90
CA ALA A 26 64.39 -15.59 -10.18
C ALA A 26 62.86 -15.44 -10.21
N CYS A 27 62.13 -16.37 -10.84
CA CYS A 27 60.67 -16.38 -10.85
C CYS A 27 60.09 -16.62 -9.44
N SER A 28 60.68 -17.52 -8.65
CA SER A 28 60.27 -17.75 -7.26
C SER A 28 60.54 -16.52 -6.38
N ALA A 29 61.69 -15.85 -6.55
CA ALA A 29 62.03 -14.62 -5.85
C ALA A 29 61.10 -13.46 -6.26
N LEU A 30 60.75 -13.35 -7.55
CA LEU A 30 59.80 -12.36 -8.05
C LEU A 30 58.38 -12.63 -7.51
N PHE A 31 57.97 -13.90 -7.42
CA PHE A 31 56.69 -14.30 -6.82
C PHE A 31 56.65 -13.98 -5.32
N LEU A 32 57.76 -14.19 -4.59
CA LEU A 32 57.91 -13.79 -3.19
C LEU A 32 57.89 -12.26 -3.00
N LEU A 33 58.53 -11.50 -3.89
CA LEU A 33 58.56 -10.03 -3.86
C LEU A 33 57.19 -9.40 -4.17
N VAL A 34 56.39 -10.02 -5.03
CA VAL A 34 55.02 -9.57 -5.34
C VAL A 34 54.05 -9.87 -4.19
N ASN A 35 54.28 -10.93 -3.40
CA ASN A 35 53.48 -11.25 -2.21
C ASN A 35 53.91 -10.51 -0.93
N LEU A 36 55.09 -9.87 -0.92
CA LEU A 36 55.54 -9.01 0.19
C LEU A 36 54.92 -7.60 0.18
N GLN A 37 54.06 -7.28 -0.80
CA GLN A 37 53.20 -6.08 -0.77
C GLN A 37 51.89 -6.35 -0.02
N CYS A 38 51.93 -7.06 1.10
CA CYS A 38 50.90 -6.93 2.11
C CYS A 38 51.30 -5.76 3.02
N THR A 39 51.22 -4.53 2.50
CA THR A 39 51.33 -3.33 3.33
C THR A 39 50.19 -3.37 4.36
N ASP A 40 50.53 -3.46 5.64
CA ASP A 40 49.63 -3.40 6.80
C ASP A 40 48.84 -2.07 6.80
N HIS A 41 47.81 -1.97 5.96
CA HIS A 41 46.88 -0.84 5.95
C HIS A 41 45.99 -0.83 7.21
N TYR A 42 45.97 -1.92 7.98
CA TYR A 42 45.15 -2.05 9.19
C TYR A 42 45.56 -1.10 10.32
N ASN A 43 46.82 -0.65 10.36
CA ASN A 43 47.32 0.25 11.42
C ASN A 43 47.49 1.70 10.95
N GLN A 44 47.07 2.02 9.71
CA GLN A 44 47.17 3.36 9.15
C GLN A 44 45.80 4.01 9.03
N PHE A 45 45.65 5.21 9.59
CA PHE A 45 44.42 5.97 9.54
C PHE A 45 44.54 7.12 8.55
N ALA A 46 43.45 7.38 7.82
CA ALA A 46 43.31 8.59 7.04
C ALA A 46 43.27 9.79 8.00
N THR A 47 44.15 10.77 7.80
CA THR A 47 44.25 11.99 8.63
C THR A 47 44.16 13.23 7.75
N GLY A 48 43.76 14.37 8.35
CA GLY A 48 43.74 15.67 7.69
C GLY A 48 42.38 16.11 7.14
N PRO A 49 42.30 17.34 6.60
CA PRO A 49 41.03 18.02 6.32
C PRO A 49 40.23 17.41 5.15
N SER A 50 40.87 16.62 4.29
CA SER A 50 40.22 15.93 3.16
C SER A 50 39.43 14.69 3.59
N VAL A 51 39.59 14.22 4.82
CA VAL A 51 38.87 13.05 5.33
C VAL A 51 37.40 13.41 5.54
N GLN A 52 36.51 12.64 4.92
CA GLN A 52 35.08 12.78 5.10
C GLN A 52 34.36 11.44 4.98
N LEU A 53 33.27 11.33 5.72
CA LEU A 53 32.28 10.28 5.58
C LEU A 53 31.29 10.65 4.47
N TYR A 54 30.73 9.62 3.86
CA TYR A 54 29.62 9.74 2.94
C TYR A 54 28.44 8.97 3.52
N PHE A 55 27.23 9.50 3.39
CA PHE A 55 26.03 8.89 3.94
C PHE A 55 25.11 8.45 2.81
N SER A 56 24.36 7.37 3.01
CA SER A 56 23.31 6.99 2.04
C SER A 56 22.14 7.97 2.01
N ALA A 57 21.99 8.79 3.05
CA ALA A 57 21.03 9.89 3.15
C ALA A 57 21.61 11.02 4.02
N ASP A 58 21.29 12.26 3.68
CA ASP A 58 21.56 13.46 4.48
C ASP A 58 20.48 13.71 5.54
N THR A 59 19.23 13.40 5.19
CA THR A 59 18.08 13.40 6.09
C THR A 59 17.37 12.04 6.07
N VAL A 60 17.12 11.48 7.25
CA VAL A 60 16.26 10.30 7.43
C VAL A 60 14.90 10.77 7.92
N ARG A 61 13.88 10.57 7.09
CA ARG A 61 12.48 10.92 7.39
C ARG A 61 11.70 9.67 7.75
N LEU A 62 11.14 9.66 8.95
CA LEU A 62 10.11 8.71 9.34
C LEU A 62 8.75 9.35 9.05
N ASP A 63 7.75 8.53 8.70
CA ASP A 63 6.39 9.01 8.48
C ASP A 63 5.75 9.43 9.84
N THR A 64 4.45 9.71 9.84
CA THR A 64 3.68 10.00 11.05
C THR A 64 3.69 8.79 11.98
N LEU A 65 4.29 8.98 13.15
CA LEU A 65 4.35 8.02 14.24
C LEU A 65 3.29 8.36 15.28
N PHE A 66 2.47 7.36 15.59
CA PHE A 66 1.46 7.51 16.63
C PHE A 66 2.10 7.39 18.02
N SER A 67 1.64 8.22 18.95
CA SER A 67 2.21 8.28 20.30
C SER A 67 2.18 6.91 20.99
N ARG A 68 3.26 6.60 21.72
CA ARG A 68 3.50 5.34 22.45
C ARG A 68 3.71 4.10 21.58
N LEU A 69 3.71 4.24 20.25
CA LEU A 69 4.04 3.15 19.33
C LEU A 69 5.45 3.33 18.76
N SER A 70 6.18 2.23 18.65
CA SER A 70 7.49 2.23 18.00
C SER A 70 7.34 2.29 16.48
N SER A 71 8.24 3.03 15.84
CA SER A 71 8.40 2.99 14.39
C SER A 71 8.91 1.63 13.92
N SER A 72 8.84 1.39 12.61
CA SER A 72 9.73 0.42 11.97
C SER A 72 11.19 0.87 12.06
N THR A 73 12.11 -0.08 11.88
CA THR A 73 13.55 0.18 11.85
C THR A 73 13.96 0.72 10.49
N PHE A 74 14.65 1.86 10.47
CA PHE A 74 15.21 2.46 9.26
C PHE A 74 16.73 2.26 9.23
N GLY A 75 17.25 1.75 8.11
CA GLY A 75 18.69 1.57 7.90
C GLY A 75 19.30 2.74 7.12
N VAL A 76 20.38 3.31 7.63
CA VAL A 76 21.26 4.25 6.91
C VAL A 76 22.69 3.69 6.91
N MET A 77 23.39 3.88 5.80
CA MET A 77 24.78 3.43 5.66
C MET A 77 25.73 4.62 5.72
N VAL A 78 26.83 4.42 6.45
CA VAL A 78 27.93 5.37 6.55
C VAL A 78 29.14 4.77 5.87
N TYR A 79 29.64 5.43 4.83
CA TYR A 79 30.71 4.94 3.97
C TYR A 79 32.01 5.69 4.24
N ASN A 80 33.10 4.93 4.33
CA ASN A 80 34.45 5.44 4.20
C ASN A 80 34.96 5.19 2.78
N ARG A 81 34.89 6.22 1.93
CA ARG A 81 35.44 6.13 0.57
C ARG A 81 36.95 6.35 0.50
N ASN A 82 37.62 6.62 1.63
CA ASN A 82 39.08 6.76 1.68
C ASN A 82 39.73 5.36 1.56
N PRO A 83 40.96 5.26 1.03
CA PRO A 83 41.68 3.99 0.96
C PRO A 83 42.14 3.49 2.33
N LEU A 84 42.36 4.40 3.29
CA LEU A 84 42.77 4.08 4.66
C LEU A 84 41.56 4.08 5.61
N ALA A 85 41.72 3.39 6.75
CA ALA A 85 40.70 3.37 7.79
C ALA A 85 40.47 4.76 8.37
N VAL A 86 39.25 5.03 8.81
CA VAL A 86 38.88 6.28 9.49
C VAL A 86 38.51 5.97 10.94
N LYS A 87 39.09 6.72 11.87
CA LYS A 87 38.76 6.61 13.29
C LYS A 87 37.66 7.61 13.64
N LEU A 88 36.48 7.10 13.93
CA LEU A 88 35.36 7.87 14.46
C LEU A 88 35.56 8.01 15.97
N GLN A 89 35.82 9.23 16.42
CA GLN A 89 35.97 9.52 17.84
C GLN A 89 34.66 9.28 18.58
N GLU A 90 33.57 9.70 17.96
CA GLU A 90 32.25 9.67 18.54
C GLU A 90 31.19 9.51 17.45
N ILE A 91 30.18 8.69 17.74
CA ILE A 91 28.88 8.73 17.07
C ILE A 91 27.85 8.89 18.19
N ARG A 92 27.03 9.93 18.13
CA ARG A 92 26.02 10.17 19.16
C ARG A 92 24.74 10.76 18.61
N LEU A 93 23.65 10.48 19.30
CA LEU A 93 22.37 11.11 19.07
C LEU A 93 22.32 12.43 19.89
N LYS A 94 22.13 13.57 19.22
CA LYS A 94 22.28 14.89 19.85
C LYS A 94 21.25 15.16 20.95
N GLY A 95 19.99 14.79 20.73
CA GLY A 95 18.87 15.01 21.65
C GLY A 95 18.64 13.85 22.62
N SER A 96 19.51 12.85 22.69
CA SER A 96 19.37 11.74 23.62
C SER A 96 19.43 12.21 25.09
N PRO A 97 18.59 11.66 26.00
CA PRO A 97 17.56 10.64 25.76
C PRO A 97 16.16 11.21 25.46
N GLU A 98 16.00 12.53 25.43
CA GLU A 98 14.70 13.21 25.41
C GLU A 98 14.02 13.21 24.04
N SER A 99 14.80 13.10 22.96
CA SER A 99 14.27 13.17 21.59
C SER A 99 13.41 11.97 21.18
N GLY A 100 13.44 10.85 21.91
CA GLY A 100 12.67 9.64 21.60
C GLY A 100 13.21 8.79 20.44
N PHE A 101 14.26 9.25 19.75
CA PHE A 101 15.00 8.46 18.77
C PHE A 101 15.98 7.50 19.46
N ARG A 102 16.21 6.35 18.82
CA ARG A 102 17.14 5.31 19.26
C ARG A 102 17.93 4.81 18.07
N ILE A 103 19.23 4.63 18.26
CA ILE A 103 20.11 4.13 17.21
C ILE A 103 20.81 2.85 17.64
N ASN A 104 21.14 2.03 16.65
CA ASN A 104 22.07 0.92 16.76
C ASN A 104 23.15 1.13 15.71
N VAL A 105 24.41 1.09 16.14
CA VAL A 105 25.57 1.31 15.29
C VAL A 105 26.34 0.00 15.21
N ASP A 106 26.38 -0.58 14.02
CA ASP A 106 27.13 -1.81 13.70
C ASP A 106 26.87 -2.96 14.71
N GLY A 107 25.59 -3.18 15.02
CA GLY A 107 25.13 -4.22 15.93
C GLY A 107 25.07 -3.81 17.41
N ARG A 108 25.56 -2.63 17.79
CA ARG A 108 25.54 -2.15 19.17
C ARG A 108 24.44 -1.10 19.37
N SER A 109 23.50 -1.35 20.27
CA SER A 109 22.45 -0.38 20.62
C SER A 109 22.94 0.62 21.66
N GLY A 110 22.53 1.87 21.53
CA GLY A 110 22.93 2.96 22.43
C GLY A 110 22.67 4.32 21.79
N SER A 111 22.95 5.39 22.52
CA SER A 111 22.84 6.76 22.00
C SER A 111 24.19 7.46 21.87
N HIS A 112 25.27 6.80 22.29
CA HIS A 112 26.62 7.31 22.28
C HIS A 112 27.62 6.18 22.12
N PHE A 113 28.51 6.32 21.15
CA PHE A 113 29.51 5.32 20.78
C PHE A 113 30.84 6.01 20.58
N GLN A 114 31.93 5.37 21.00
CA GLN A 114 33.27 5.94 20.91
C GLN A 114 34.25 4.96 20.28
N ASN A 115 35.31 5.51 19.70
CA ASN A 115 36.44 4.75 19.15
C ASN A 115 36.03 3.70 18.11
N ILE A 116 35.06 4.04 17.23
CA ILE A 116 34.67 3.17 16.13
C ILE A 116 35.70 3.30 15.01
N THR A 117 36.21 2.17 14.54
CA THR A 117 37.12 2.11 13.38
C THR A 117 36.32 1.69 12.17
N LEU A 118 36.28 2.54 11.15
CA LEU A 118 35.63 2.27 9.88
C LEU A 118 36.71 1.95 8.83
N PRO A 119 36.85 0.70 8.37
CA PRO A 119 37.91 0.32 7.44
C PRO A 119 37.89 1.10 6.12
N GLY A 120 39.03 1.13 5.43
CA GLY A 120 39.15 1.77 4.13
C GLY A 120 38.25 1.10 3.10
N LYS A 121 37.57 1.90 2.27
CA LYS A 121 36.62 1.43 1.24
C LYS A 121 35.46 0.59 1.79
N ASP A 122 35.14 0.75 3.07
CA ASP A 122 34.11 -0.02 3.76
C ASP A 122 32.96 0.86 4.26
N SER A 123 31.94 0.24 4.84
CA SER A 123 30.75 0.90 5.37
C SER A 123 30.24 0.22 6.64
N ILE A 124 29.57 1.00 7.48
CA ILE A 124 28.81 0.48 8.63
C ILE A 124 27.32 0.78 8.46
N PHE A 125 26.49 -0.07 9.04
CA PHE A 125 25.06 0.17 9.16
C PHE A 125 24.74 0.90 10.45
N ILE A 126 23.81 1.85 10.34
CA ILE A 126 23.13 2.45 11.46
C ILE A 126 21.65 2.19 11.30
N PHE A 127 21.07 1.53 12.30
CA PHE A 127 19.64 1.31 12.39
C PHE A 127 19.02 2.34 13.32
N LEU A 128 17.90 2.92 12.90
CA LEU A 128 17.17 3.98 13.58
C LEU A 128 15.75 3.53 13.88
N GLU A 129 15.30 3.80 15.09
CA GLU A 129 13.91 3.67 15.52
C GLU A 129 13.50 4.89 16.34
N ALA A 130 12.20 5.15 16.44
CA ALA A 130 11.66 6.19 17.29
C ALA A 130 10.41 5.71 18.03
N THR A 131 10.25 6.19 19.26
CA THR A 131 8.98 6.09 20.00
C THR A 131 8.80 7.41 20.75
N PHE A 132 7.69 8.10 20.49
CA PHE A 132 7.41 9.38 21.14
C PHE A 132 6.31 9.23 22.20
N PRO A 133 6.45 9.87 23.37
CA PRO A 133 5.35 10.00 24.32
C PRO A 133 4.27 10.93 23.75
N GLU A 134 3.10 10.98 24.40
CA GLU A 134 2.05 11.92 24.03
C GLU A 134 2.52 13.37 24.10
N GLY A 135 2.06 14.18 23.15
CA GLY A 135 2.30 15.61 23.05
C GLY A 135 1.20 16.47 23.66
N ALA A 136 1.45 17.78 23.71
CA ALA A 136 0.45 18.76 24.12
C ALA A 136 -0.64 18.97 23.06
N SER A 137 -0.31 18.80 21.78
CA SER A 137 -1.24 18.93 20.66
C SER A 137 -1.74 17.57 20.15
N ASN A 138 -2.99 17.53 19.69
CA ASN A 138 -3.54 16.40 18.94
C ASN A 138 -3.24 16.46 17.43
N LEU A 139 -2.77 17.61 16.94
CA LEU A 139 -2.31 17.75 15.56
C LEU A 139 -0.90 17.14 15.40
N PRO A 140 -0.51 16.71 14.19
CA PRO A 140 0.84 16.24 13.94
C PRO A 140 1.91 17.28 14.29
N GLU A 141 2.90 16.90 15.09
CA GLU A 141 4.01 17.76 15.53
C GLU A 141 5.35 17.21 15.03
N LEU A 142 6.15 18.05 14.38
CA LEU A 142 7.48 17.68 13.92
C LEU A 142 8.41 17.40 15.10
N GLN A 143 9.14 16.30 15.05
CA GLN A 143 10.18 15.87 15.97
C GLN A 143 11.49 15.75 15.19
N GLU A 144 12.54 16.37 15.72
CA GLU A 144 13.84 16.47 15.06
C GLU A 144 14.98 16.04 15.98
N ASP A 145 15.99 15.44 15.39
CA ASP A 145 17.27 15.17 16.04
C ASP A 145 18.39 15.11 14.99
N ASP A 146 19.64 15.03 15.43
CA ASP A 146 20.81 14.83 14.57
C ASP A 146 21.62 13.64 15.10
N ILE A 147 22.02 12.73 14.21
CA ILE A 147 23.11 11.78 14.48
C ILE A 147 24.41 12.50 14.15
N ILE A 148 25.24 12.72 15.17
CA ILE A 148 26.51 13.44 15.07
C ILE A 148 27.67 12.46 14.95
N PHE A 149 28.54 12.69 13.98
CA PHE A 149 29.76 11.94 13.71
C PHE A 149 30.97 12.86 13.91
N LYS A 150 31.82 12.53 14.88
CA LYS A 150 33.03 13.29 15.17
C LYS A 150 34.27 12.59 14.62
N LEU A 151 35.00 13.29 13.75
CA LEU A 151 36.27 12.87 13.17
C LEU A 151 37.34 13.90 13.52
N GLU A 152 38.39 13.57 14.26
CA GLU A 152 39.47 14.51 14.61
C GLU A 152 38.97 15.92 15.02
N GLN A 153 38.97 16.90 14.10
CA GLN A 153 38.47 18.27 14.29
C GLN A 153 37.20 18.61 13.47
N LYS A 154 36.63 17.65 12.76
CA LYS A 154 35.47 17.79 11.88
C LYS A 154 34.26 17.07 12.46
N GLU A 155 33.10 17.69 12.31
CA GLU A 155 31.81 17.10 12.65
C GLU A 155 30.98 16.98 11.38
N GLN A 156 30.33 15.83 11.20
CA GLN A 156 29.33 15.59 10.16
C GLN A 156 28.06 15.09 10.82
N LYS A 157 26.92 15.28 10.17
CA LYS A 157 25.64 14.86 10.72
C LYS A 157 24.71 14.23 9.69
N ILE A 158 23.79 13.42 10.20
CA ILE A 158 22.59 12.99 9.50
C ILE A 158 21.41 13.56 10.28
N HIS A 159 20.55 14.32 9.59
CA HIS A 159 19.38 14.91 10.21
C HIS A 159 18.23 13.90 10.28
N LEU A 160 17.48 13.90 11.37
CA LEU A 160 16.35 13.01 11.61
C LEU A 160 15.07 13.84 11.71
N GLU A 161 14.03 13.44 10.98
CA GLU A 161 12.72 14.07 11.00
C GLU A 161 11.63 12.99 11.18
N ALA A 162 10.65 13.25 12.05
CA ALA A 162 9.45 12.43 12.18
C ALA A 162 8.27 13.31 12.61
N TYR A 163 7.04 12.92 12.32
CA TYR A 163 5.86 13.58 12.90
C TYR A 163 5.27 12.72 14.01
N ARG A 164 5.00 13.31 15.17
CA ARG A 164 4.23 12.66 16.24
C ARG A 164 2.75 13.01 16.07
N GLN A 165 1.87 12.02 16.20
CA GLN A 165 0.43 12.25 16.36
C GLN A 165 -0.13 11.50 17.58
N ASN A 166 -0.86 12.20 18.46
CA ASN A 166 -1.52 11.57 19.59
C ASN A 166 -2.66 10.64 19.14
N ILE A 167 -2.87 9.53 19.86
CA ILE A 167 -3.95 8.58 19.60
C ILE A 167 -4.67 8.18 20.88
N TYR A 168 -5.95 7.80 20.74
CA TYR A 168 -6.61 6.94 21.71
C TYR A 168 -6.27 5.50 21.37
N GLN A 169 -5.89 4.68 22.35
CA GLN A 169 -5.57 3.27 22.11
C GLN A 169 -6.46 2.38 22.95
N TYR A 170 -7.12 1.42 22.30
CA TYR A 170 -7.94 0.40 22.93
C TYR A 170 -7.43 -0.97 22.52
N SER A 171 -7.24 -1.86 23.49
CA SER A 171 -7.06 -3.28 23.18
C SER A 171 -8.32 -3.79 22.49
N GLU A 172 -9.45 -3.59 23.17
CA GLU A 172 -10.80 -3.89 22.72
C GLU A 172 -11.68 -2.69 23.05
N LEU A 173 -12.59 -2.33 22.15
CA LEU A 173 -13.56 -1.25 22.35
C LEU A 173 -14.98 -1.82 22.22
N LEU A 174 -15.62 -2.07 23.37
CA LEU A 174 -16.99 -2.58 23.44
C LEU A 174 -17.99 -1.44 23.64
N ILE A 175 -18.91 -1.28 22.68
CA ILE A 175 -19.99 -0.30 22.70
C ILE A 175 -21.28 -0.98 23.17
N GLN A 176 -21.62 -0.83 24.45
CA GLN A 176 -22.79 -1.47 25.07
C GLN A 176 -24.02 -0.56 25.16
N LYS A 177 -23.85 0.73 24.86
CA LYS A 177 -24.89 1.75 24.84
C LYS A 177 -24.56 2.75 23.74
N ASP A 178 -25.54 3.56 23.37
CA ASP A 178 -25.35 4.61 22.38
C ASP A 178 -24.13 5.46 22.71
N THR A 179 -23.20 5.52 21.76
CA THR A 179 -21.88 6.14 21.92
C THR A 179 -21.53 6.90 20.66
N THR A 180 -20.95 8.10 20.83
CA THR A 180 -20.42 8.90 19.73
C THR A 180 -18.91 8.97 19.81
N LEU A 181 -18.23 8.68 18.70
CA LEU A 181 -16.80 8.90 18.52
C LEU A 181 -16.58 10.18 17.72
N THR A 182 -15.74 11.06 18.25
CA THR A 182 -15.40 12.35 17.64
C THR A 182 -14.11 12.24 16.81
N ALA A 183 -13.79 13.30 16.08
CA ALA A 183 -12.56 13.39 15.26
C ALA A 183 -11.37 14.04 16.00
N GLU A 184 -11.38 14.06 17.34
CA GLU A 184 -10.36 14.77 18.15
C GLU A 184 -8.93 14.25 17.91
N ARG A 185 -8.78 12.93 17.84
CA ARG A 185 -7.52 12.23 17.52
C ARG A 185 -7.81 10.85 16.94
N PRO A 186 -6.90 10.24 16.16
CA PRO A 186 -7.10 8.89 15.66
C PRO A 186 -7.27 7.87 16.80
N ILE A 187 -8.10 6.87 16.56
CA ILE A 187 -8.40 5.79 17.51
C ILE A 187 -7.75 4.51 17.00
N TYR A 188 -6.80 3.97 17.75
CA TYR A 188 -6.14 2.72 17.46
C TYR A 188 -6.83 1.56 18.20
N ILE A 189 -7.34 0.62 17.40
CA ILE A 189 -7.95 -0.62 17.87
C ILE A 189 -6.95 -1.76 17.64
N VAL A 190 -6.47 -2.37 18.71
CA VAL A 190 -5.47 -3.43 18.63
C VAL A 190 -6.09 -4.77 18.23
N ASP A 191 -7.21 -5.15 18.83
CA ASP A 191 -7.88 -6.43 18.61
C ASP A 191 -9.28 -6.27 18.02
N SER A 192 -10.18 -5.56 18.71
CA SER A 192 -11.58 -5.52 18.26
C SER A 192 -12.34 -4.27 18.67
N LEU A 193 -13.26 -3.86 17.80
CA LEU A 193 -14.32 -2.92 18.12
C LEU A 193 -15.66 -3.63 17.92
N VAL A 194 -16.44 -3.74 18.99
CA VAL A 194 -17.71 -4.46 18.98
C VAL A 194 -18.85 -3.53 19.36
N VAL A 195 -19.87 -3.45 18.51
CA VAL A 195 -21.13 -2.75 18.83
C VAL A 195 -22.16 -3.78 19.22
N ALA A 196 -22.54 -3.79 20.51
CA ALA A 196 -23.49 -4.76 21.04
C ALA A 196 -24.89 -4.57 20.44
N GLU A 197 -25.70 -5.62 20.49
CA GLU A 197 -27.11 -5.56 20.10
C GLU A 197 -27.84 -4.48 20.94
N GLY A 198 -28.72 -3.72 20.28
CA GLY A 198 -29.44 -2.61 20.89
C GLY A 198 -28.62 -1.32 21.10
N ALA A 199 -27.31 -1.33 20.86
CA ALA A 199 -26.47 -0.12 20.92
C ALA A 199 -26.23 0.50 19.53
N THR A 200 -26.12 1.82 19.49
CA THR A 200 -25.72 2.57 18.30
C THR A 200 -24.35 3.22 18.48
N LEU A 201 -23.41 2.90 17.60
CA LEU A 201 -22.18 3.65 17.46
C LEU A 201 -22.33 4.72 16.39
N THR A 202 -22.20 5.99 16.78
CA THR A 202 -22.13 7.12 15.84
C THR A 202 -20.69 7.57 15.70
N MET A 203 -20.23 7.79 14.48
CA MET A 203 -18.92 8.39 14.19
C MET A 203 -19.13 9.71 13.46
N GLU A 204 -18.53 10.77 14.01
CA GLU A 204 -18.58 12.11 13.41
C GLU A 204 -17.67 12.22 12.19
N SER A 205 -17.89 13.26 11.39
CA SER A 205 -17.05 13.54 10.22
C SER A 205 -15.58 13.73 10.62
N GLY A 206 -14.68 13.09 9.88
CA GLY A 206 -13.24 13.13 10.15
C GLY A 206 -12.73 12.11 11.17
N THR A 207 -13.59 11.28 11.79
CA THR A 207 -13.12 10.17 12.65
C THR A 207 -12.15 9.26 11.90
N HIS A 208 -11.03 8.91 12.54
CA HIS A 208 -9.98 8.08 11.95
C HIS A 208 -9.70 6.88 12.84
N ILE A 209 -10.05 5.69 12.35
CA ILE A 209 -9.83 4.40 13.01
C ILE A 209 -8.61 3.72 12.38
N LEU A 210 -7.63 3.45 13.24
CA LEU A 210 -6.43 2.68 12.94
C LEU A 210 -6.64 1.25 13.42
N MET A 211 -6.43 0.28 12.54
CA MET A 211 -6.63 -1.13 12.84
C MET A 211 -5.29 -1.85 12.97
N GLY A 212 -5.12 -2.59 14.07
CA GLY A 212 -3.99 -3.48 14.30
C GLY A 212 -4.00 -4.71 13.39
N ASP A 213 -2.89 -5.44 13.35
CA ASP A 213 -2.89 -6.75 12.68
C ASP A 213 -3.94 -7.66 13.29
N LYS A 214 -4.72 -8.32 12.43
CA LYS A 214 -5.88 -9.16 12.79
C LYS A 214 -7.03 -8.43 13.48
N ALA A 215 -6.96 -7.10 13.63
CA ALA A 215 -8.03 -6.36 14.26
C ALA A 215 -9.29 -6.36 13.40
N HIS A 216 -10.47 -6.34 14.03
CA HIS A 216 -11.74 -6.40 13.31
C HIS A 216 -12.83 -5.54 13.96
N ILE A 217 -13.88 -5.22 13.18
CA ILE A 217 -15.06 -4.50 13.65
C ILE A 217 -16.26 -5.43 13.51
N SER A 218 -17.01 -5.64 14.59
CA SER A 218 -18.23 -6.45 14.61
C SER A 218 -19.41 -5.64 15.11
N VAL A 219 -20.41 -5.44 14.27
CA VAL A 219 -21.61 -4.66 14.57
C VAL A 219 -22.79 -5.61 14.71
N TYR A 220 -23.27 -5.79 15.94
CA TYR A 220 -24.52 -6.50 16.26
C TYR A 220 -25.70 -5.54 16.43
N GLY A 221 -25.42 -4.30 16.87
CA GLY A 221 -26.38 -3.19 16.90
C GLY A 221 -26.37 -2.38 15.61
N SER A 222 -26.18 -1.06 15.71
CA SER A 222 -26.13 -0.14 14.57
C SER A 222 -24.82 0.65 14.49
N LEU A 223 -24.28 0.84 13.28
CA LEU A 223 -23.18 1.77 13.02
C LEU A 223 -23.66 2.92 12.14
N ARG A 224 -23.42 4.15 12.57
CA ARG A 224 -23.72 5.38 11.84
C ARG A 224 -22.42 6.16 11.63
N ALA A 225 -21.73 5.89 10.54
CA ALA A 225 -20.55 6.65 10.12
C ALA A 225 -21.00 7.81 9.22
N LEU A 226 -20.95 9.04 9.76
CA LEU A 226 -21.55 10.23 9.16
C LEU A 226 -20.49 11.22 8.67
N GLY A 227 -19.65 10.79 7.71
CA GLY A 227 -18.65 11.66 7.08
C GLY A 227 -19.24 12.67 6.10
N THR A 228 -18.38 13.57 5.60
CA THR A 228 -18.65 14.43 4.44
C THR A 228 -17.57 14.25 3.37
N ALA A 229 -17.75 14.84 2.19
CA ALA A 229 -16.76 14.78 1.12
C ALA A 229 -15.42 15.39 1.55
N GLU A 230 -15.46 16.46 2.35
CA GLU A 230 -14.32 17.20 2.88
C GLU A 230 -13.70 16.50 4.10
N GLN A 231 -14.53 15.88 4.94
CA GLN A 231 -14.13 15.24 6.19
C GLN A 231 -14.63 13.79 6.24
N ARG A 232 -13.94 12.94 5.48
CA ARG A 232 -14.22 11.51 5.39
C ARG A 232 -13.88 10.78 6.68
N ILE A 233 -14.62 9.72 6.98
CA ILE A 233 -14.28 8.79 8.06
C ILE A 233 -13.34 7.73 7.51
N MET A 234 -12.23 7.46 8.20
CA MET A 234 -11.16 6.58 7.71
C MET A 234 -11.06 5.30 8.54
N PHE A 235 -10.98 4.15 7.87
CA PHE A 235 -10.62 2.86 8.45
C PHE A 235 -9.43 2.27 7.68
N GLU A 236 -8.28 2.15 8.34
CA GLU A 236 -7.06 1.69 7.69
C GLU A 236 -6.08 1.03 8.65
N GLY A 237 -5.10 0.28 8.11
CA GLY A 237 -4.05 -0.31 8.92
C GLY A 237 -3.20 0.74 9.63
N LEU A 238 -2.48 0.34 10.68
CA LEU A 238 -1.64 1.25 11.47
C LEU A 238 -0.45 1.85 10.69
N ARG A 239 0.14 1.09 9.75
CA ARG A 239 1.44 1.43 9.17
C ARG A 239 1.36 2.56 8.16
N ARG A 240 2.33 3.46 8.23
CA ARG A 240 2.47 4.63 7.32
C ARG A 240 3.76 4.62 6.52
N ASP A 241 4.73 3.83 6.92
CA ASP A 241 6.03 3.72 6.27
C ASP A 241 5.97 3.00 4.92
N ASN A 242 7.14 2.86 4.27
CA ASN A 242 7.26 2.19 2.98
C ASN A 242 7.69 0.72 3.16
N LEU A 243 7.04 -0.20 2.45
CA LEU A 243 7.42 -1.62 2.37
C LEU A 243 8.73 -1.81 1.64
N ILE A 244 8.87 -1.11 0.51
CA ILE A 244 10.08 -0.99 -0.31
C ILE A 244 10.11 0.44 -0.86
N PRO A 245 11.25 0.92 -1.41
CA PRO A 245 11.29 2.26 -2.00
C PRO A 245 10.11 2.50 -2.95
N LYS A 246 9.36 3.59 -2.72
CA LYS A 246 8.18 4.03 -3.49
C LYS A 246 6.89 3.22 -3.32
N VAL A 247 6.85 2.21 -2.45
CA VAL A 247 5.60 1.48 -2.14
C VAL A 247 5.24 1.65 -0.67
N ASN A 248 4.21 2.45 -0.42
CA ASN A 248 3.73 2.78 0.92
C ASN A 248 2.80 1.70 1.47
N TYR A 249 2.87 1.41 2.78
CA TYR A 249 1.96 0.45 3.41
C TYR A 249 0.49 0.83 3.28
N ARG A 250 0.13 2.10 3.13
CA ARG A 250 -1.25 2.54 2.85
C ARG A 250 -1.84 1.96 1.55
N LEU A 251 -1.03 1.34 0.69
CA LEU A 251 -1.45 0.66 -0.53
C LEU A 251 -1.59 -0.86 -0.35
N ILE A 252 -1.04 -1.42 0.73
CA ILE A 252 -0.88 -2.86 0.92
C ILE A 252 -2.16 -3.47 1.50
N PRO A 253 -2.77 -4.47 0.86
CA PRO A 253 -3.96 -5.14 1.37
C PRO A 253 -3.63 -6.12 2.51
N GLY A 254 -4.61 -6.44 3.36
CA GLY A 254 -4.50 -7.47 4.39
C GLY A 254 -3.67 -7.10 5.61
N GLN A 255 -3.85 -5.90 6.13
CA GLN A 255 -3.25 -5.39 7.37
C GLN A 255 -4.18 -5.49 8.59
N TRP A 256 -5.48 -5.70 8.38
CA TRP A 256 -6.50 -5.94 9.41
C TRP A 256 -7.61 -6.82 8.80
N GLU A 257 -8.57 -7.31 9.58
CA GLU A 257 -9.52 -8.31 9.09
C GLU A 257 -10.65 -7.74 8.23
N TYR A 258 -11.71 -7.18 8.84
CA TYR A 258 -12.92 -6.74 8.14
C TYR A 258 -13.84 -5.91 9.05
N LEU A 259 -14.82 -5.25 8.43
CA LEU A 259 -16.00 -4.69 9.09
C LEU A 259 -17.20 -5.60 8.85
N LEU A 260 -17.79 -6.13 9.92
CA LEU A 260 -18.89 -7.07 9.89
C LEU A 260 -20.18 -6.42 10.41
N PHE A 261 -21.24 -6.50 9.61
CA PHE A 261 -22.63 -6.36 10.05
C PHE A 261 -23.22 -7.75 10.26
N ALA A 262 -23.47 -8.09 11.52
CA ALA A 262 -24.05 -9.36 11.92
C ALA A 262 -25.56 -9.42 11.60
N THR A 263 -26.16 -10.62 11.70
CA THR A 263 -27.58 -10.86 11.38
C THR A 263 -28.57 -10.07 12.25
N THR A 264 -28.17 -9.65 13.45
CA THR A 264 -28.94 -8.79 14.34
C THR A 264 -28.82 -7.30 13.98
N SER A 265 -27.85 -6.94 13.15
CA SER A 265 -27.54 -5.55 12.83
C SER A 265 -28.54 -4.97 11.84
N SER A 266 -28.91 -3.71 12.07
CA SER A 266 -29.88 -2.97 11.26
C SER A 266 -29.55 -1.48 11.20
N ASN A 267 -30.14 -0.76 10.24
CA ASN A 267 -30.08 0.71 10.15
C ASN A 267 -28.65 1.28 10.08
N ASN A 268 -27.77 0.59 9.34
CA ASN A 268 -26.37 0.96 9.23
C ASN A 268 -26.15 2.01 8.14
N LEU A 269 -25.30 3.01 8.44
CA LEU A 269 -24.94 4.07 7.52
C LEU A 269 -23.42 4.15 7.39
N LEU A 270 -22.93 4.07 6.15
CA LEU A 270 -21.54 4.38 5.79
C LEU A 270 -21.55 5.55 4.80
N HIS A 271 -21.53 6.77 5.33
CA HIS A 271 -21.51 7.99 4.54
C HIS A 271 -20.09 8.58 4.53
N TYR A 272 -19.60 8.88 3.32
CA TYR A 272 -18.25 9.40 3.05
C TYR A 272 -17.17 8.72 3.89
N THR A 273 -17.21 7.39 3.86
CA THR A 273 -16.27 6.55 4.59
C THR A 273 -15.23 5.98 3.63
N THR A 274 -13.97 5.87 4.04
CA THR A 274 -12.94 5.15 3.29
C THR A 274 -12.44 3.98 4.12
N LEU A 275 -12.64 2.76 3.62
CA LEU A 275 -12.09 1.54 4.16
C LEU A 275 -10.99 1.05 3.23
N ARG A 276 -9.80 0.74 3.77
CA ARG A 276 -8.71 0.18 2.96
C ARG A 276 -7.80 -0.73 3.74
N ASN A 277 -7.03 -1.53 3.00
CA ASN A 277 -5.97 -2.38 3.52
C ASN A 277 -6.45 -3.58 4.35
N GLY A 278 -7.71 -4.01 4.24
CA GLY A 278 -8.27 -5.15 4.98
C GLY A 278 -8.02 -6.51 4.31
N ARG A 279 -8.25 -7.61 5.04
CA ARG A 279 -8.37 -8.98 4.51
C ARG A 279 -9.73 -9.20 3.87
N GLY A 280 -10.73 -8.43 4.27
CA GLY A 280 -11.93 -8.09 3.53
C GLY A 280 -12.32 -6.65 3.86
N GLY A 281 -13.22 -6.07 3.06
CA GLY A 281 -13.81 -4.77 3.37
C GLY A 281 -15.00 -4.94 4.31
N VAL A 282 -16.19 -4.76 3.75
CA VAL A 282 -17.46 -4.90 4.47
C VAL A 282 -18.06 -6.29 4.24
N LYS A 283 -18.55 -6.90 5.31
CA LYS A 283 -19.31 -8.15 5.27
C LYS A 283 -20.67 -7.91 5.88
N LEU A 284 -21.74 -8.26 5.17
CA LEU A 284 -23.10 -8.21 5.68
C LEU A 284 -23.71 -9.60 5.66
N TYR A 285 -24.20 -10.05 6.80
CA TYR A 285 -24.98 -11.27 6.91
C TYR A 285 -26.37 -10.92 7.39
N ALA A 286 -27.38 -11.38 6.67
CA ALA A 286 -28.77 -11.30 7.06
C ALA A 286 -29.43 -12.67 6.94
N THR A 287 -30.55 -12.84 7.65
CA THR A 287 -31.42 -14.00 7.45
C THR A 287 -32.28 -13.76 6.20
N PRO A 288 -32.48 -14.76 5.33
CA PRO A 288 -33.43 -14.65 4.23
C PRO A 288 -34.81 -14.19 4.71
N HIS A 289 -35.43 -13.26 3.99
CA HIS A 289 -36.76 -12.70 4.30
C HIS A 289 -36.89 -11.92 5.62
N GLN A 290 -35.81 -11.72 6.38
CA GLN A 290 -35.83 -10.85 7.54
C GLN A 290 -35.73 -9.39 7.10
N GLU A 291 -36.76 -8.60 7.40
CA GLU A 291 -36.72 -7.15 7.21
C GLU A 291 -35.79 -6.49 8.24
N GLY A 292 -35.17 -5.38 7.86
CA GLY A 292 -34.41 -4.52 8.77
C GLY A 292 -32.89 -4.64 8.72
N SER A 293 -32.31 -5.71 8.16
CA SER A 293 -30.86 -5.76 7.91
C SER A 293 -30.53 -4.91 6.68
N SER A 294 -30.19 -3.64 6.92
CA SER A 294 -29.95 -2.64 5.90
C SER A 294 -28.60 -1.95 6.07
N LEU A 295 -27.97 -1.66 4.94
CA LEU A 295 -26.77 -0.86 4.85
C LEU A 295 -26.92 0.19 3.75
N SER A 296 -26.94 1.46 4.13
CA SER A 296 -26.88 2.59 3.21
C SER A 296 -25.44 3.08 3.09
N MET A 297 -24.91 3.07 1.87
CA MET A 297 -23.57 3.55 1.54
C MET A 297 -23.68 4.75 0.61
N LYS A 298 -23.15 5.90 1.05
CA LYS A 298 -23.14 7.12 0.24
C LYS A 298 -21.74 7.70 0.20
N GLY A 299 -21.20 7.88 -1.00
CA GLY A 299 -19.86 8.47 -1.14
C GLY A 299 -18.76 7.62 -0.50
N THR A 300 -18.97 6.32 -0.33
CA THR A 300 -18.03 5.42 0.37
C THR A 300 -17.02 4.82 -0.60
N ILE A 301 -15.77 4.71 -0.14
CA ILE A 301 -14.65 4.12 -0.88
C ILE A 301 -14.21 2.88 -0.12
N ILE A 302 -14.18 1.73 -0.80
CA ILE A 302 -13.61 0.50 -0.27
C ILE A 302 -12.56 -0.01 -1.25
N THR A 303 -11.28 0.00 -0.86
CA THR A 303 -10.20 -0.29 -1.79
C THR A 303 -9.04 -1.07 -1.19
N ASN A 304 -8.25 -1.73 -2.03
CA ASN A 304 -7.04 -2.47 -1.65
C ASN A 304 -7.33 -3.53 -0.58
N MET A 305 -8.20 -4.50 -0.91
CA MET A 305 -8.58 -5.61 -0.02
C MET A 305 -7.99 -6.94 -0.50
N LYS A 306 -7.51 -7.80 0.42
CA LYS A 306 -7.11 -9.19 0.08
C LYS A 306 -8.32 -10.12 -0.13
N GLY A 307 -9.52 -9.65 0.17
CA GLY A 307 -10.78 -10.34 -0.05
C GLY A 307 -11.69 -9.48 -0.92
N ASN A 308 -13.00 -9.58 -0.74
CA ASN A 308 -13.96 -8.68 -1.39
C ASN A 308 -13.89 -7.26 -0.78
N ALA A 309 -14.31 -6.26 -1.53
CA ALA A 309 -14.59 -4.93 -0.97
C ALA A 309 -15.92 -4.98 -0.20
N LEU A 310 -16.94 -5.62 -0.78
CA LEU A 310 -18.21 -5.86 -0.13
C LEU A 310 -18.66 -7.28 -0.42
N TYR A 311 -18.90 -8.04 0.64
CA TYR A 311 -19.56 -9.33 0.60
C TYR A 311 -20.91 -9.21 1.32
N ALA A 312 -21.98 -9.67 0.68
CA ALA A 312 -23.29 -9.71 1.30
C ALA A 312 -23.97 -11.06 1.07
N HIS A 313 -24.56 -11.58 2.15
CA HIS A 313 -25.40 -12.76 2.14
C HIS A 313 -26.79 -12.35 2.64
N TYR A 314 -27.71 -12.16 1.70
CA TYR A 314 -29.02 -11.52 1.90
C TYR A 314 -28.92 -10.05 2.36
N GLY A 315 -30.03 -9.51 2.89
CA GLY A 315 -30.15 -8.14 3.36
C GLY A 315 -30.49 -7.13 2.26
N THR A 316 -30.49 -5.85 2.62
CA THR A 316 -30.69 -4.72 1.70
C THR A 316 -29.46 -3.82 1.71
N ILE A 317 -28.90 -3.53 0.53
CA ILE A 317 -27.80 -2.56 0.38
C ILE A 317 -28.15 -1.53 -0.68
N GLU A 318 -28.02 -0.26 -0.30
CA GLU A 318 -28.17 0.87 -1.20
C GLU A 318 -26.82 1.59 -1.32
N MET A 319 -26.33 1.75 -2.54
CA MET A 319 -25.06 2.39 -2.84
C MET A 319 -25.26 3.60 -3.76
N GLU A 320 -24.85 4.77 -3.29
CA GLU A 320 -24.86 6.02 -4.06
C GLU A 320 -23.46 6.62 -4.11
N ASN A 321 -22.99 7.02 -5.30
CA ASN A 321 -21.68 7.69 -5.47
C ASN A 321 -20.51 6.90 -4.84
N CYS A 322 -20.54 5.57 -4.81
CA CYS A 322 -19.52 4.78 -4.13
C CYS A 322 -18.42 4.30 -5.09
N GLU A 323 -17.20 4.14 -4.58
CA GLU A 323 -16.13 3.41 -5.25
C GLU A 323 -15.84 2.10 -4.49
N CYS A 324 -15.79 0.99 -5.22
CA CYS A 324 -15.18 -0.22 -4.72
C CYS A 324 -14.12 -0.69 -5.71
N SER A 325 -12.89 -0.91 -5.26
CA SER A 325 -11.78 -1.12 -6.18
C SER A 325 -10.67 -2.01 -5.64
N ASN A 326 -9.86 -2.55 -6.55
CA ASN A 326 -8.61 -3.24 -6.24
C ASN A 326 -8.77 -4.34 -5.16
N THR A 327 -9.39 -5.45 -5.53
CA THR A 327 -9.66 -6.57 -4.64
C THR A 327 -9.15 -7.88 -5.22
N LEU A 328 -8.66 -8.79 -4.36
CA LEU A 328 -8.18 -10.10 -4.81
C LEU A 328 -9.32 -11.00 -5.29
N LEU A 329 -10.41 -11.07 -4.51
CA LEU A 329 -11.61 -11.81 -4.86
C LEU A 329 -12.51 -10.93 -5.77
N SER A 330 -13.80 -11.26 -5.87
CA SER A 330 -14.74 -10.36 -6.53
C SER A 330 -14.87 -9.06 -5.75
N THR A 331 -14.91 -7.89 -6.41
CA THR A 331 -14.99 -6.61 -5.68
C THR A 331 -16.30 -6.52 -4.91
N LEU A 332 -17.42 -6.74 -5.60
CA LEU A 332 -18.72 -6.96 -5.00
C LEU A 332 -19.08 -8.44 -5.14
N ASP A 333 -19.50 -9.06 -4.05
CA ASP A 333 -19.96 -10.44 -4.02
C ASP A 333 -21.28 -10.54 -3.26
N PHE A 334 -22.34 -10.74 -4.00
CA PHE A 334 -23.72 -10.61 -3.55
C PHE A 334 -24.44 -11.96 -3.69
N ASN A 335 -24.96 -12.47 -2.57
CA ASN A 335 -25.54 -13.80 -2.49
C ASN A 335 -26.97 -13.71 -1.89
N GLY A 336 -27.98 -13.62 -2.77
CA GLY A 336 -29.38 -13.36 -2.41
C GLY A 336 -29.61 -11.97 -1.79
N GLY A 337 -30.84 -11.47 -1.70
CA GLY A 337 -31.14 -10.14 -1.12
C GLY A 337 -31.38 -9.04 -2.15
N LYS A 338 -31.51 -7.79 -1.68
CA LYS A 338 -31.92 -6.63 -2.49
C LYS A 338 -30.81 -5.59 -2.56
N TYR A 339 -30.30 -5.34 -3.75
CA TYR A 339 -29.14 -4.48 -3.94
C TYR A 339 -29.44 -3.41 -4.99
N VAL A 340 -29.22 -2.15 -4.63
CA VAL A 340 -29.42 -0.99 -5.51
C VAL A 340 -28.12 -0.20 -5.60
N LEU A 341 -27.59 -0.06 -6.80
CA LEU A 341 -26.39 0.69 -7.10
C LEU A 341 -26.73 1.84 -8.05
N ASN A 342 -26.40 3.07 -7.65
CA ASN A 342 -26.55 4.25 -8.48
C ASN A 342 -25.27 5.09 -8.45
N HIS A 343 -24.77 5.51 -9.62
CA HIS A 343 -23.55 6.31 -9.72
C HIS A 343 -22.34 5.67 -9.01
N CYS A 344 -22.14 4.36 -9.14
CA CYS A 344 -21.01 3.68 -8.52
C CYS A 344 -19.86 3.44 -9.53
N SER A 345 -18.64 3.35 -9.03
CA SER A 345 -17.46 2.93 -9.80
C SER A 345 -16.88 1.66 -9.18
N ILE A 346 -17.13 0.51 -9.82
CA ILE A 346 -16.67 -0.81 -9.39
C ILE A 346 -15.55 -1.24 -10.33
N ILE A 347 -14.29 -0.96 -9.93
CA ILE A 347 -13.14 -1.09 -10.84
C ILE A 347 -12.06 -1.97 -10.22
N ASN A 348 -11.76 -3.12 -10.83
CA ASN A 348 -10.79 -4.05 -10.25
C ASN A 348 -9.49 -4.19 -11.08
N LEU A 349 -8.43 -3.56 -10.57
CA LEU A 349 -7.07 -3.62 -11.11
C LEU A 349 -6.06 -4.11 -10.06
N TYR A 350 -6.50 -5.04 -9.20
CA TYR A 350 -5.68 -5.57 -8.11
C TYR A 350 -4.30 -6.04 -8.61
N PRO A 351 -3.20 -5.43 -8.11
CA PRO A 351 -1.87 -5.62 -8.66
C PRO A 351 -1.01 -6.63 -7.88
N TRP A 352 -1.49 -7.12 -6.73
CA TRP A 352 -0.65 -7.82 -5.75
C TRP A 352 -0.56 -9.33 -5.96
N ASP A 353 -1.61 -9.93 -6.54
CA ASP A 353 -1.71 -11.36 -6.86
C ASP A 353 -2.63 -11.55 -8.07
N ASN A 354 -2.73 -12.79 -8.55
CA ASN A 354 -3.74 -13.16 -9.54
C ASN A 354 -5.14 -13.03 -8.94
N ARG A 355 -5.96 -12.18 -9.57
CA ARG A 355 -7.37 -12.03 -9.23
C ARG A 355 -8.10 -13.38 -9.29
N GLN A 356 -9.08 -13.54 -8.40
CA GLN A 356 -9.87 -14.76 -8.25
C GLN A 356 -11.37 -14.52 -8.50
N GLY A 357 -11.76 -13.32 -8.94
CA GLY A 357 -13.15 -12.95 -9.23
C GLY A 357 -13.27 -11.69 -10.08
N GLY A 358 -14.41 -11.52 -10.74
CA GLY A 358 -14.77 -10.32 -11.50
C GLY A 358 -15.05 -9.12 -10.59
N ALA A 359 -15.23 -7.92 -11.15
CA ALA A 359 -15.57 -6.75 -10.35
C ALA A 359 -16.95 -6.91 -9.67
N LEU A 360 -17.89 -7.63 -10.29
CA LEU A 360 -19.19 -7.91 -9.67
C LEU A 360 -19.57 -9.38 -9.87
N HIS A 361 -19.79 -10.05 -8.75
CA HIS A 361 -20.37 -11.38 -8.67
C HIS A 361 -21.76 -11.30 -8.02
N TYR A 362 -22.76 -11.92 -8.65
CA TYR A 362 -24.10 -12.04 -8.07
C TYR A 362 -24.64 -13.45 -8.25
N ASN A 363 -25.09 -14.03 -7.14
CA ASN A 363 -25.71 -15.34 -7.10
C ASN A 363 -26.99 -15.32 -6.25
N VAL A 364 -27.92 -16.23 -6.55
CA VAL A 364 -29.16 -16.39 -5.80
C VAL A 364 -29.43 -17.89 -5.64
N GLU A 365 -29.62 -18.35 -4.41
CA GLU A 365 -30.00 -19.74 -4.13
C GLU A 365 -31.45 -20.01 -4.58
N ASP A 366 -31.76 -21.26 -4.96
CA ASP A 366 -32.96 -21.67 -5.72
C ASP A 366 -34.34 -21.30 -5.10
N ASN A 367 -34.41 -20.75 -3.88
CA ASN A 367 -35.66 -20.39 -3.19
C ASN A 367 -35.79 -18.90 -2.78
N ALA A 368 -34.89 -18.01 -3.17
CA ALA A 368 -34.91 -16.62 -2.70
C ALA A 368 -35.75 -15.68 -3.60
N SER A 369 -37.08 -15.84 -3.55
CA SER A 369 -38.07 -15.13 -4.41
C SER A 369 -38.11 -13.61 -4.29
N SER A 370 -37.51 -13.03 -3.25
CA SER A 370 -37.51 -11.58 -2.99
C SER A 370 -36.17 -10.89 -3.31
N SER A 371 -35.25 -11.57 -4.00
CA SER A 371 -33.94 -11.00 -4.35
C SER A 371 -34.04 -10.08 -5.57
N SER A 372 -33.23 -9.03 -5.59
CA SER A 372 -33.08 -8.15 -6.76
C SER A 372 -31.70 -7.50 -6.80
N LEU A 373 -31.21 -7.26 -8.01
CA LEU A 373 -30.02 -6.45 -8.28
C LEU A 373 -30.37 -5.39 -9.31
N GLU A 374 -30.38 -4.13 -8.87
CA GLU A 374 -30.65 -2.97 -9.71
C GLU A 374 -29.40 -2.10 -9.80
N ILE A 375 -28.88 -1.95 -11.02
CA ILE A 375 -27.68 -1.17 -11.30
C ILE A 375 -28.04 -0.05 -12.27
N SER A 376 -27.71 1.18 -11.89
CA SER A 376 -27.95 2.37 -12.70
C SER A 376 -26.76 3.31 -12.67
N ASN A 377 -26.49 4.00 -13.78
CA ASN A 377 -25.45 5.03 -13.87
C ASN A 377 -24.08 4.57 -13.34
N THR A 378 -23.75 3.28 -13.48
CA THR A 378 -22.61 2.66 -12.79
C THR A 378 -21.55 2.20 -13.78
N VAL A 379 -20.29 2.33 -13.37
CA VAL A 379 -19.13 1.80 -14.08
C VAL A 379 -18.76 0.46 -13.47
N VAL A 380 -18.67 -0.58 -14.29
CA VAL A 380 -18.06 -1.87 -13.92
C VAL A 380 -16.95 -2.20 -14.90
N ASP A 381 -15.70 -2.05 -14.47
CA ASP A 381 -14.51 -2.17 -15.31
C ASP A 381 -13.38 -2.88 -14.56
N GLY A 382 -12.28 -3.22 -15.24
CA GLY A 382 -11.13 -3.88 -14.66
C GLY A 382 -10.29 -4.65 -15.68
N SER A 383 -9.39 -5.49 -15.16
CA SER A 383 -8.42 -6.23 -15.97
C SER A 383 -8.94 -7.51 -16.63
N TYR A 384 -10.14 -8.00 -16.30
CA TYR A 384 -10.73 -9.16 -16.97
C TYR A 384 -11.29 -8.76 -18.32
N SER A 385 -10.65 -9.27 -19.37
CA SER A 385 -11.02 -8.95 -20.75
C SER A 385 -12.21 -9.75 -21.25
N VAL A 386 -12.94 -9.16 -22.19
CA VAL A 386 -13.93 -9.86 -23.00
C VAL A 386 -13.21 -10.62 -24.11
N GLN A 387 -13.36 -11.94 -24.13
CA GLN A 387 -12.82 -12.79 -25.18
C GLN A 387 -13.77 -12.85 -26.37
N ARG A 388 -13.23 -12.62 -27.57
CA ARG A 388 -13.96 -12.66 -28.84
C ARG A 388 -13.23 -13.58 -29.81
N LEU A 389 -13.66 -14.85 -29.85
CA LEU A 389 -13.10 -15.86 -30.73
C LEU A 389 -14.00 -16.03 -31.95
N ALA A 390 -13.41 -16.14 -33.14
CA ALA A 390 -14.16 -16.32 -34.38
C ALA A 390 -15.09 -17.56 -34.30
N GLY A 391 -16.36 -17.37 -34.63
CA GLY A 391 -17.38 -18.44 -34.59
C GLY A 391 -17.86 -18.83 -33.18
N LYS A 392 -17.44 -18.13 -32.13
CA LYS A 392 -17.93 -18.34 -30.76
C LYS A 392 -18.62 -17.10 -30.22
N THR A 393 -19.62 -17.33 -29.37
CA THR A 393 -20.23 -16.28 -28.57
C THR A 393 -19.16 -15.62 -27.68
N PRO A 394 -19.09 -14.29 -27.62
CA PRO A 394 -18.19 -13.59 -26.71
C PRO A 394 -18.38 -14.05 -25.26
N SER A 395 -17.33 -14.00 -24.45
CA SER A 395 -17.42 -14.44 -23.05
C SER A 395 -16.38 -13.75 -22.17
N GLY A 396 -16.56 -13.84 -20.85
CA GLY A 396 -15.67 -13.21 -19.87
C GLY A 396 -16.07 -11.77 -19.56
N GLY A 397 -15.11 -10.98 -19.08
CA GLY A 397 -15.36 -9.65 -18.53
C GLY A 397 -15.50 -9.64 -17.00
N GLU A 398 -16.05 -8.56 -16.49
CA GLU A 398 -16.08 -8.19 -15.07
C GLU A 398 -17.40 -8.53 -14.36
N LEU A 399 -18.46 -8.86 -15.11
CA LEU A 399 -19.73 -9.32 -14.56
C LEU A 399 -19.79 -10.85 -14.54
N GLN A 400 -20.06 -11.41 -13.37
CA GLN A 400 -20.19 -12.85 -13.15
C GLN A 400 -21.52 -13.13 -12.45
N PHE A 401 -22.43 -13.78 -13.17
CA PHE A 401 -23.74 -14.14 -12.66
C PHE A 401 -23.89 -15.65 -12.58
N GLY A 402 -24.50 -16.13 -11.50
CA GLY A 402 -24.95 -17.51 -11.40
C GLY A 402 -26.04 -17.85 -12.42
N ASP A 403 -26.43 -19.12 -12.46
CA ASP A 403 -27.37 -19.64 -13.45
C ASP A 403 -28.82 -19.15 -13.20
N ASN A 404 -29.57 -18.93 -14.29
CA ASN A 404 -31.00 -18.58 -14.26
C ASN A 404 -31.37 -17.29 -13.49
N LEU A 405 -30.42 -16.35 -13.34
CA LEU A 405 -30.61 -15.14 -12.54
C LEU A 405 -31.21 -13.94 -13.27
N LEU A 406 -31.38 -14.01 -14.59
CA LEU A 406 -31.75 -12.86 -15.41
C LEU A 406 -33.04 -12.15 -14.95
N ARG A 407 -33.98 -12.88 -14.33
CA ARG A 407 -35.23 -12.29 -13.80
C ARG A 407 -35.04 -11.36 -12.59
N PHE A 408 -33.91 -11.47 -11.89
CA PHE A 408 -33.61 -10.70 -10.68
C PHE A 408 -32.76 -9.47 -10.97
N ILE A 409 -32.23 -9.32 -12.18
CA ILE A 409 -31.21 -8.32 -12.50
C ILE A 409 -31.77 -7.30 -13.47
N GLN A 410 -31.55 -6.02 -13.18
CA GLN A 410 -31.79 -4.91 -14.10
C GLN A 410 -30.58 -3.99 -14.12
N ILE A 411 -30.04 -3.73 -15.31
CA ILE A 411 -28.86 -2.87 -15.48
C ILE A 411 -29.18 -1.78 -16.49
N ARG A 412 -29.03 -0.52 -16.09
CA ARG A 412 -29.44 0.65 -16.86
C ARG A 412 -28.31 1.68 -16.94
N ASN A 413 -28.19 2.36 -18.07
CA ASN A 413 -27.36 3.57 -18.22
C ASN A 413 -25.92 3.40 -17.66
N SER A 414 -25.29 2.26 -17.94
CA SER A 414 -24.06 1.84 -17.26
C SER A 414 -22.96 1.51 -18.25
N TYR A 415 -21.70 1.67 -17.83
CA TYR A 415 -20.52 1.36 -18.64
C TYR A 415 -19.86 0.08 -18.12
N LEU A 416 -19.80 -0.97 -18.94
CA LEU A 416 -19.59 -2.33 -18.46
C LEU A 416 -18.56 -3.07 -19.29
N ARG A 417 -17.52 -3.62 -18.66
CA ARG A 417 -16.61 -4.58 -19.32
C ARG A 417 -17.22 -5.98 -19.31
N THR A 418 -18.20 -6.20 -20.16
CA THR A 418 -18.84 -7.51 -20.38
C THR A 418 -19.48 -7.55 -21.77
N PRO A 419 -19.70 -8.71 -22.40
CA PRO A 419 -20.54 -8.77 -23.59
C PRO A 419 -21.99 -8.35 -23.27
N ILE A 420 -22.41 -7.21 -23.80
CA ILE A 420 -23.77 -6.68 -23.55
C ILE A 420 -24.82 -7.45 -24.35
N ASP A 421 -24.50 -7.91 -25.56
CA ASP A 421 -25.48 -8.55 -26.46
C ASP A 421 -25.97 -9.94 -26.00
N LEU A 422 -25.46 -10.44 -24.86
CA LEU A 422 -25.77 -11.79 -24.38
C LEU A 422 -26.90 -11.83 -23.37
N TRP A 423 -27.25 -10.71 -22.75
CA TRP A 423 -28.27 -10.68 -21.70
C TRP A 423 -29.32 -9.61 -21.97
N ASN A 424 -30.59 -10.01 -22.02
CA ASN A 424 -31.72 -9.09 -22.23
C ASN A 424 -32.03 -8.18 -21.02
N ILE A 425 -31.10 -8.05 -20.07
CA ILE A 425 -31.23 -7.28 -18.82
C ILE A 425 -30.60 -5.89 -18.91
N PHE A 426 -29.86 -5.61 -19.99
CA PHE A 426 -29.17 -4.34 -20.19
C PHE A 426 -30.05 -3.34 -20.93
N HIS A 427 -30.14 -2.13 -20.39
CA HIS A 427 -30.88 -1.03 -21.00
C HIS A 427 -29.97 0.20 -21.11
N ASN A 428 -29.75 0.71 -22.32
CA ASN A 428 -28.90 1.88 -22.57
C ASN A 428 -27.49 1.75 -21.94
N CYS A 429 -26.90 0.56 -22.00
CA CYS A 429 -25.56 0.30 -21.47
C CYS A 429 -24.51 0.42 -22.58
N ILE A 430 -23.29 0.77 -22.20
CA ILE A 430 -22.14 0.95 -23.09
C ILE A 430 -21.11 -0.11 -22.75
N GLU A 431 -20.65 -0.87 -23.76
CA GLU A 431 -19.61 -1.87 -23.54
C GLU A 431 -18.24 -1.21 -23.42
N ALA A 432 -17.49 -1.58 -22.37
CA ALA A 432 -16.13 -1.12 -22.15
C ALA A 432 -15.13 -1.85 -23.05
N THR A 433 -14.85 -1.25 -24.20
CA THR A 433 -13.93 -1.78 -25.22
C THR A 433 -12.56 -1.11 -25.22
N LEU A 434 -12.46 0.09 -24.63
CA LEU A 434 -11.21 0.84 -24.60
C LEU A 434 -10.22 0.28 -23.56
N PRO A 435 -8.90 0.43 -23.81
CA PRO A 435 -7.88 0.25 -22.78
C PRO A 435 -8.10 1.18 -21.59
N LEU A 436 -7.90 0.69 -20.36
CA LEU A 436 -8.19 1.43 -19.13
C LEU A 436 -7.42 2.76 -19.02
N ASP A 437 -6.20 2.85 -19.54
CA ASP A 437 -5.36 4.07 -19.60
C ASP A 437 -5.85 5.13 -20.60
N LYS A 438 -6.85 4.79 -21.42
CA LYS A 438 -7.57 5.74 -22.29
C LYS A 438 -8.90 6.19 -21.67
N VAL A 439 -9.21 5.69 -20.48
CA VAL A 439 -10.48 5.93 -19.80
C VAL A 439 -10.25 6.64 -18.48
N TYR A 440 -9.22 6.27 -17.72
CA TYR A 440 -8.96 6.76 -16.37
C TYR A 440 -7.64 7.52 -16.27
N HIS A 441 -7.57 8.42 -15.29
CA HIS A 441 -6.40 9.23 -14.97
C HIS A 441 -5.17 8.41 -14.57
N ASN A 442 -5.34 7.41 -13.71
CA ASN A 442 -4.24 6.53 -13.32
C ASN A 442 -4.74 5.13 -12.95
N THR A 443 -4.11 4.12 -13.54
CA THR A 443 -4.52 2.70 -13.40
C THR A 443 -3.49 1.88 -12.62
N GLY A 444 -2.66 2.51 -11.78
CA GLY A 444 -1.63 1.85 -10.98
C GLY A 444 -0.35 1.48 -11.73
N ARG A 445 -0.24 1.84 -13.02
CA ARG A 445 0.91 1.49 -13.88
C ARG A 445 1.28 2.65 -14.80
N ASP A 446 2.56 3.04 -14.76
CA ASP A 446 3.16 3.93 -15.75
C ASP A 446 3.54 3.10 -16.99
N ARG A 447 2.82 3.31 -18.10
CA ARG A 447 3.07 2.60 -19.36
C ARG A 447 4.30 3.11 -20.11
N LYS A 448 4.68 4.39 -19.95
CA LYS A 448 5.88 4.95 -20.58
C LYS A 448 7.13 4.31 -19.97
N LYS A 449 7.15 4.14 -18.65
CA LYS A 449 8.27 3.52 -17.91
C LYS A 449 8.14 2.01 -17.77
N ASN A 450 6.98 1.45 -18.10
CA ASN A 450 6.64 0.04 -17.91
C ASN A 450 6.81 -0.43 -16.45
N THR A 451 6.42 0.42 -15.49
CA THR A 451 6.57 0.16 -14.05
C THR A 451 5.25 0.39 -13.30
N TYR A 452 5.00 -0.38 -12.25
CA TYR A 452 3.89 -0.10 -11.34
C TYR A 452 4.21 1.12 -10.47
N ASN A 453 3.25 2.04 -10.39
CA ASN A 453 3.28 3.16 -9.44
C ASN A 453 2.30 2.92 -8.27
N PHE A 454 1.39 1.95 -8.39
CA PHE A 454 0.37 1.59 -7.40
C PHE A 454 -0.55 2.76 -6.99
N ILE A 455 -0.55 3.84 -7.76
CA ILE A 455 -1.42 5.00 -7.57
C ILE A 455 -2.60 4.83 -8.52
N TYR A 456 -3.81 4.90 -7.97
CA TYR A 456 -5.04 4.74 -8.73
C TYR A 456 -5.85 6.02 -8.66
N ASP A 457 -6.33 6.46 -9.81
CA ASP A 457 -7.22 7.60 -9.96
C ASP A 457 -8.24 7.25 -11.04
N TYR A 458 -9.43 6.87 -10.58
CA TYR A 458 -10.52 6.40 -11.42
C TYR A 458 -11.46 7.52 -11.86
N ARG A 459 -11.07 8.78 -11.67
CA ARG A 459 -11.75 9.88 -12.37
C ARG A 459 -11.64 9.61 -13.88
N PRO A 460 -12.74 9.78 -14.65
CA PRO A 460 -12.68 9.59 -16.08
C PRO A 460 -11.90 10.72 -16.75
N LEU A 461 -11.22 10.39 -17.84
CA LEU A 461 -10.73 11.38 -18.79
C LEU A 461 -11.93 12.03 -19.50
N PRO A 462 -11.83 13.29 -19.95
CA PRO A 462 -12.94 14.00 -20.62
C PRO A 462 -13.52 13.25 -21.82
N GLU A 463 -12.69 12.48 -22.55
CA GLU A 463 -13.08 11.73 -23.74
C GLU A 463 -13.59 10.31 -23.44
N ALA A 464 -13.71 9.92 -22.16
CA ALA A 464 -14.20 8.59 -21.82
C ALA A 464 -15.64 8.38 -22.35
N PRO A 465 -15.98 7.19 -22.90
CA PRO A 465 -17.24 6.98 -23.65
C PRO A 465 -18.53 7.21 -22.87
N PHE A 466 -18.44 7.27 -21.55
CA PHE A 466 -19.55 7.34 -20.61
C PHE A 466 -19.69 8.69 -19.90
N VAL A 467 -18.84 9.66 -20.26
CA VAL A 467 -18.97 11.08 -19.86
C VAL A 467 -20.24 11.67 -20.46
N GLU A 468 -21.00 12.40 -19.65
CA GLU A 468 -22.29 13.01 -20.03
C GLU A 468 -23.35 12.00 -20.54
N LYS A 469 -23.28 10.73 -20.11
CA LYS A 469 -24.21 9.66 -20.53
C LYS A 469 -25.14 9.15 -19.42
N ALA A 470 -25.02 9.63 -18.19
CA ALA A 470 -25.91 9.19 -17.12
C ALA A 470 -27.32 9.78 -17.27
N VAL A 471 -28.32 9.06 -16.77
CA VAL A 471 -29.73 9.46 -16.81
C VAL A 471 -30.23 9.66 -15.39
N GLY A 472 -30.75 10.85 -15.12
CA GLY A 472 -30.94 11.33 -13.74
C GLY A 472 -29.59 11.63 -13.08
N ALA A 473 -29.55 12.63 -12.21
CA ALA A 473 -28.32 13.05 -11.57
C ALA A 473 -28.51 13.15 -10.05
N LEU A 474 -27.54 12.65 -9.30
CA LEU A 474 -27.30 13.11 -7.94
C LEU A 474 -26.74 14.55 -7.98
N ALA A 475 -26.90 15.31 -6.91
CA ALA A 475 -26.45 16.71 -6.87
C ALA A 475 -24.92 16.86 -7.02
N THR A 476 -24.16 15.91 -6.47
CA THR A 476 -22.69 15.93 -6.45
C THR A 476 -22.11 14.58 -6.85
N ASP A 477 -20.82 14.57 -7.21
CA ASP A 477 -20.01 13.36 -7.36
C ASP A 477 -19.44 12.90 -6.00
N LEU A 478 -18.67 11.81 -6.00
CA LEU A 478 -18.02 11.24 -4.81
C LEU A 478 -17.11 12.23 -4.06
N LEU A 479 -16.53 13.20 -4.78
CA LEU A 479 -15.61 14.20 -4.22
C LEU A 479 -16.35 15.47 -3.77
N GLY A 480 -17.68 15.49 -3.82
CA GLY A 480 -18.50 16.65 -3.45
C GLY A 480 -18.60 17.72 -4.55
N ARG A 481 -18.07 17.46 -5.75
CA ARG A 481 -18.18 18.41 -6.87
C ARG A 481 -19.59 18.35 -7.47
N SER A 482 -20.17 19.49 -7.80
CA SER A 482 -21.46 19.53 -8.50
C SER A 482 -21.39 18.77 -9.83
N ARG A 483 -22.41 17.94 -10.10
CA ARG A 483 -22.50 17.25 -11.39
C ARG A 483 -22.93 18.22 -12.50
N ALA A 484 -22.45 17.96 -13.72
CA ALA A 484 -22.89 18.70 -14.90
C ALA A 484 -24.37 18.44 -15.20
N SER A 485 -24.97 19.30 -16.04
CA SER A 485 -26.37 19.14 -16.48
C SER A 485 -26.61 17.81 -17.19
N ALA A 486 -25.64 17.35 -17.98
CA ALA A 486 -25.52 15.98 -18.44
C ALA A 486 -24.50 15.25 -17.54
N PRO A 487 -24.93 14.46 -16.55
CA PRO A 487 -24.03 13.83 -15.60
C PRO A 487 -23.19 12.70 -16.22
N THR A 488 -22.04 12.41 -15.61
CA THR A 488 -21.19 11.28 -16.00
C THR A 488 -21.62 9.98 -15.31
N ILE A 489 -21.63 8.87 -16.06
CA ILE A 489 -21.83 7.52 -15.49
C ILE A 489 -20.66 7.21 -14.53
N GLY A 490 -20.97 6.68 -13.36
CA GLY A 490 -20.01 6.35 -12.31
C GLY A 490 -19.97 7.37 -11.17
N ALA A 491 -19.07 7.14 -10.23
CA ALA A 491 -18.96 7.92 -8.99
C ALA A 491 -18.31 9.30 -9.17
N TYR A 492 -17.67 9.55 -10.31
CA TYR A 492 -16.85 10.73 -10.54
C TYR A 492 -17.32 11.53 -11.74
N GLU A 493 -17.23 12.85 -11.66
CA GLU A 493 -17.16 13.70 -12.86
C GLU A 493 -15.74 13.72 -13.45
N PRO A 494 -15.57 14.02 -14.74
CA PRO A 494 -14.26 14.06 -15.36
C PRO A 494 -13.33 15.08 -14.70
N ALA A 495 -12.04 14.86 -14.87
CA ALA A 495 -11.00 15.82 -14.47
C ALA A 495 -10.10 16.11 -15.67
N GLU A 496 -9.56 17.33 -15.75
CA GLU A 496 -8.57 17.69 -16.77
C GLU A 496 -7.41 16.72 -16.76
N ALA A 497 -6.98 16.27 -17.95
CA ALA A 497 -5.82 15.39 -18.12
C ALA A 497 -4.62 15.91 -17.30
N PRO A 498 -3.83 15.03 -16.67
CA PRO A 498 -2.64 15.46 -15.96
C PRO A 498 -1.75 16.22 -16.95
N LYS A 499 -1.32 17.43 -16.58
CA LYS A 499 -0.28 18.12 -17.37
C LYS A 499 0.93 17.19 -17.42
N GLU A 500 1.44 16.92 -18.61
CA GLU A 500 2.65 16.13 -18.76
C GLU A 500 3.78 16.87 -18.01
N GLU A 501 4.27 16.28 -16.91
CA GLU A 501 5.50 16.71 -16.22
C GLU A 501 6.75 16.23 -16.95
#